data_AF-A0A953CHU1-F1
#
_entry.id   AF-A0A953CHU1-F1
#
_cell.length_a   1.000
_cell.length_b   1.000
_cell.length_c   1.000
_cell.angle_alpha   90.00
_cell.angle_beta   90.00
_cell.angle_gamma   90.00
#
_symmetry.space_group_name_H-M   'P 1'
#
loop_
_entity.id
_entity.type
_entity.pdbx_description
1 polymer ?
#
loop_
_entity_poly.entity_id
_entity_poly.type
_entity_poly.pdbx_seq_one_letter_code
_entity_poly.pdbx_strand_id
1 'polypeptide(L)' 'MHDRILILDFGSQVTQLIARRVREAHVYCEIHSCDVDEAFVR' A
#
# COMPACT_ATOMS: atom_id res chain seq x y z
N MET A 1 -7.76 5.34 16.68
CA MET A 1 -7.82 4.71 15.35
C MET A 1 -6.61 5.23 14.60
N HIS A 2 -5.69 4.37 14.17
CA HIS A 2 -4.54 4.80 13.38
C HIS A 2 -4.89 4.67 11.91
N ASP A 3 -4.82 5.78 11.18
CA ASP A 3 -4.99 5.77 9.73
C ASP A 3 -3.80 5.04 9.10
N ARG A 4 -4.11 4.13 8.17
CA ARG A 4 -3.13 3.37 7.39
C ARG A 4 -3.43 3.48 5.91
N ILE A 5 -2.38 3.41 5.10
CA ILE A 5 -2.51 3.42 3.64
C ILE A 5 -2.31 2.00 3.11
N LEU A 6 -3.27 1.53 2.31
CA LEU A 6 -3.14 0.32 1.50
C LEU A 6 -2.69 0.72 0.09
N ILE A 7 -1.58 0.14 -0.39
CA ILE A 7 -1.08 0.32 -1.76
C ILE A 7 -1.39 -0.97 -2.53
N LEU A 8 -2.19 -0.87 -3.60
CA LEU A 8 -2.46 -1.99 -4.50
C LEU A 8 -1.46 -1.98 -5.66
N ASP A 9 -0.71 -3.07 -5.80
CA ASP A 9 0.33 -3.24 -6.81
C ASP A 9 -0.20 -3.94 -8.07
N PHE A 10 -0.12 -3.26 -9.21
CA PHE A 10 -0.48 -3.79 -10.53
C PHE A 10 0.74 -4.34 -11.29
N GLY A 11 1.86 -4.60 -10.61
CA GLY A 11 3.10 -5.13 -11.20
C GLY A 11 4.08 -4.05 -11.65
N SER A 12 4.00 -2.85 -11.08
CA SER A 12 4.94 -1.77 -11.39
C SER A 12 6.31 -2.06 -10.78
N GLN A 13 7.38 -1.84 -11.55
CA GLN A 13 8.76 -1.98 -11.07
C GLN A 13 9.10 -1.00 -9.93
N VAL A 14 8.27 0.02 -9.69
CA VAL A 14 8.53 1.10 -8.74
C VAL A 14 7.51 1.20 -7.61
N THR A 15 6.61 0.23 -7.42
CA THR A 15 5.60 0.26 -6.33
C THR A 15 6.23 0.45 -4.95
N GLN A 16 7.40 -0.14 -4.72
CA GLN A 16 8.16 0.02 -3.47
C GLN A 16 8.60 1.48 -3.21
N LEU A 17 8.82 2.28 -4.26
CA LEU A 17 9.15 3.70 -4.09
C LEU A 17 7.97 4.49 -3.53
N ILE A 18 6.73 4.12 -3.88
CA ILE A 18 5.52 4.74 -3.32
C ILE A 18 5.46 4.45 -1.81
N ALA A 19 5.63 3.19 -1.39
CA ALA A 19 5.65 2.85 0.03
C ALA A 19 6.78 3.55 0.80
N ARG A 20 7.96 3.71 0.17
CA ARG A 20 9.04 4.50 0.75
C ARG A 20 8.61 5.95 1.01
N ARG A 21 7.94 6.60 0.06
CA ARG A 21 7.44 7.98 0.24
C ARG A 21 6.40 8.10 1.35
N VAL A 22 5.49 7.13 1.45
CA VAL A 22 4.48 7.10 2.52
C VAL A 22 5.15 6.96 3.90
N ARG A 23 6.16 6.09 4.02
CA ARG A 23 6.91 5.89 5.26
C ARG A 23 7.81 7.09 5.61
N GLU A 24 8.37 7.78 4.62
CA GLU A 24 9.09 9.06 4.81
C GLU A 24 8.17 10.14 5.41
N ALA A 25 6.87 10.08 5.16
CA ALA A 25 5.86 10.94 5.80
C ALA A 25 5.40 10.44 7.18
N HIS A 26 6.06 9.43 7.75
CA HIS A 26 5.72 8.80 9.03
C HIS A 26 4.31 8.18 9.08
N VAL A 27 3.77 7.75 7.93
CA VAL A 27 2.48 7.06 7.83
C VAL A 27 2.71 5.56 7.60
N TYR A 28 1.97 4.71 8.32
CA TYR A 28 2.04 3.26 8.13
C TYR A 28 1.39 2.84 6.80
N CYS A 29 2.03 1.92 6.08
CA CYS A 29 1.49 1.38 4.84
C CYS A 29 1.87 -0.08 4.57
N GLU A 30 0.97 -0.75 3.86
CA GLU A 30 1.12 -2.11 3.35
C GLU A 30 1.01 -2.12 1.82
N ILE A 31 1.77 -2.99 1.16
CA ILE A 31 1.63 -3.25 -0.28
C ILE A 31 1.02 -4.63 -0.43
N HIS A 32 -0.03 -4.73 -1.24
CA HIS A 32 -0.65 -5.98 -1.64
C HIS A 32 -0.85 -6.01 -3.15
N SER A 33 -0.87 -7.20 -3.75
CA SER A 33 -1.17 -7.36 -5.17
C SER A 33 -2.59 -6.87 -5.48
N CYS A 34 -2.84 -6.39 -6.70
CA CYS A 34 -4.14 -5.83 -7.08
C CYS A 34 -5.29 -6.85 -7.15
N ASP A 35 -4.97 -8.14 -7.08
CA ASP A 35 -5.91 -9.27 -7.13
C ASP A 35 -6.34 -9.78 -5.74
N VAL A 36 -6.05 -9.03 -4.67
CA VAL A 36 -6.63 -9.31 -3.35
C VAL A 36 -8.15 -9.25 -3.36
N ASP A 37 -8.77 -10.06 -2.51
CA ASP A 37 -10.23 -10.09 -2.33
C ASP A 37 -10.75 -8.71 -1.88
N GLU A 38 -11.93 -8.30 -2.37
CA GLU A 38 -12.59 -7.07 -1.93
C GLU A 38 -12.84 -7.08 -0.42
N ALA A 39 -13.10 -8.26 0.15
CA ALA A 39 -13.25 -8.44 1.60
C ALA A 39 -12.00 -8.05 2.39
N PHE A 40 -10.81 -8.07 1.77
CA PHE A 40 -9.56 -7.63 2.38
C PHE A 40 -9.38 -6.11 2.35
N VAL A 41 -9.98 -5.41 1.38
CA VAL A 41 -9.85 -3.96 1.18
C VAL A 41 -10.78 -3.16 2.10
N ARG A 42 -11.91 -3.76 2.50
CA ARG A 42 -12.93 -3.16 3.37
C ARG A 42 -12.57 -3.26 4.84
#